data_AF-A0A8C3J6J9-F1
#
_entry.id   AF-A0A8C3J6J9-F1
#
_cell.length_a   1.000
_cell.length_b   1.000
_cell.length_c   1.000
_cell.angle_alpha   90.00
_cell.angle_beta   90.00
_cell.angle_gamma   90.00
#
_symmetry.space_group_name_H-M   'P 1'
#
loop_
_entity.id
_entity.type
_entity.pdbx_description
1 polymer ?
#
loop_
_entity_poly.entity_id
_entity_poly.type
_entity_poly.pdbx_seq_one_letter_code
_entity_poly.pdbx_strand_id
1 'polypeptide(L)'
;MELHNSVFWRSYINPPRSQPVSGCREVFETPLPLWGCQRNLFSSLLLKLIGSKYSNTMETEIDLMNQTKVTIEEIKKSQAISQDYTNLKDLNRGHLNPRCHQYDNDSMKATFTLTNIVPQNEKLNGGEWNKYEVETMANMSKGCITTYVVVGAVPGNNFISGNRVNVPSYIWAGACCEISNQPSRAWAVIVKNDNVNVENIKLGELEKKLTDLYGKGQVSLFHGDCPRQ
;
A
#
# COMPACT_ATOMS: atom_id res chain seq x y z
N MET A 1 1.24 3.90 19.05
CA MET A 1 2.05 5.04 18.58
C MET A 1 1.49 5.46 17.23
N GLU A 2 0.84 6.63 17.16
CA GLU A 2 0.43 7.21 15.87
C GLU A 2 1.68 7.68 15.15
N LEU A 3 2.02 7.01 14.05
CA LEU A 3 3.11 7.45 13.18
C LEU A 3 2.64 8.68 12.40
N HIS A 4 2.65 9.85 13.04
CA HIS A 4 2.33 11.12 12.37
C HIS A 4 3.27 11.29 11.18
N ASN A 5 2.68 11.37 9.97
CA ASN A 5 3.31 11.45 8.64
C ASN A 5 3.79 10.13 8.01
N SER A 6 3.44 8.97 8.56
CA SER A 6 3.67 7.69 7.87
C SER A 6 2.35 7.16 7.31
N VAL A 7 2.34 6.84 6.02
CA VAL A 7 1.22 6.12 5.40
C VAL A 7 1.53 4.64 5.55
N PHE A 8 0.64 3.91 6.21
CA PHE A 8 0.70 2.47 6.31
C PHE A 8 -0.69 1.88 6.22
N TRP A 9 -0.76 0.67 5.68
CA TRP A 9 -1.98 -0.08 5.54
C TRP A 9 -1.87 -1.40 6.28
N ARG A 10 -2.98 -1.80 6.88
CA ARG A 10 -3.14 -3.12 7.49
C ARG A 10 -4.11 -3.92 6.64
N SER A 11 -3.70 -5.11 6.25
CA SER A 11 -4.55 -6.06 5.52
C SER A 11 -4.38 -7.47 6.10
N TYR A 12 -5.25 -8.37 5.68
CA TYR A 12 -5.14 -9.79 6.00
C TYR A 12 -5.30 -10.62 4.74
N ILE A 13 -4.51 -11.68 4.63
CA ILE A 13 -4.58 -12.67 3.56
C ILE A 13 -5.11 -13.95 4.19
N ASN A 14 -6.31 -14.34 3.76
CA ASN A 14 -6.85 -15.67 4.05
C ASN A 14 -6.52 -16.56 2.85
N PRO A 15 -5.65 -17.58 2.98
CA PRO A 15 -5.38 -18.47 1.87
C PRO A 15 -6.68 -19.16 1.44
N PRO A 16 -6.99 -19.21 0.14
CA PRO A 16 -8.24 -19.81 -0.33
C PRO A 16 -8.24 -21.30 0.00
N ARG A 17 -9.34 -21.81 0.57
CA ARG A 17 -9.49 -23.25 0.81
C ARG A 17 -9.54 -24.08 -0.48
N SER A 18 -9.69 -23.48 -1.66
CA SER A 18 -9.76 -24.25 -2.93
C SER A 18 -9.87 -23.44 -4.24
N GLN A 19 -9.30 -22.24 -4.40
CA GLN A 19 -9.21 -21.62 -5.76
C GLN A 19 -7.95 -20.77 -5.97
N PRO A 20 -7.25 -20.91 -7.12
CA PRO A 20 -6.17 -20.02 -7.49
C PRO A 20 -6.74 -18.65 -7.90
N VAL A 21 -6.18 -17.57 -7.34
CA VAL A 21 -6.47 -16.19 -7.76
C VAL A 21 -5.86 -15.98 -9.15
N SER A 22 -6.59 -16.40 -10.19
CA SER A 22 -6.23 -16.18 -11.59
C SER A 22 -6.56 -14.73 -11.95
N GLY A 23 -5.63 -13.81 -11.69
CA GLY A 23 -5.85 -12.39 -12.00
C GLY A 23 -4.71 -11.42 -11.73
N CYS A 24 -3.52 -11.91 -11.39
CA CYS A 24 -2.35 -11.10 -11.02
C CYS A 24 -1.24 -11.17 -12.07
N ARG A 25 -1.58 -11.04 -13.35
CA ARG A 25 -0.64 -10.51 -14.35
C ARG A 25 -1.02 -9.05 -14.50
N GLU A 26 -0.23 -8.14 -13.96
CA GLU A 26 -0.29 -6.76 -14.45
C GLU A 26 -0.04 -6.83 -15.95
N VAL A 27 -1.06 -6.47 -16.75
CA VAL A 27 -0.99 -6.51 -18.21
C VAL A 27 -0.10 -5.35 -18.65
N PHE A 28 1.21 -5.60 -18.65
CA PHE A 28 2.21 -4.76 -19.31
C PHE A 28 2.82 -5.53 -20.48
N GLU A 29 2.00 -5.97 -21.44
CA GLU A 29 2.53 -6.36 -22.76
C GLU A 29 1.39 -6.46 -23.81
N THR A 30 1.59 -5.73 -24.92
CA THR A 30 0.91 -5.73 -26.23
C THR A 30 -0.24 -4.74 -26.52
N PRO A 31 -0.23 -4.12 -27.74
CA PRO A 31 -1.27 -3.21 -28.20
C PRO A 31 -2.33 -3.98 -29.01
N LEU A 32 -3.60 -3.92 -28.61
CA LEU A 32 -4.82 -3.78 -29.45
C LEU A 32 -6.07 -3.99 -28.57
N PRO A 33 -7.22 -3.42 -28.98
CA PRO A 33 -8.26 -2.95 -28.08
C PRO A 33 -9.30 -4.03 -27.85
N LEU A 34 -9.65 -4.30 -26.60
CA LEU A 34 -10.98 -4.76 -26.18
C LEU A 34 -11.02 -4.78 -24.65
N TRP A 35 -11.97 -4.01 -24.10
CA TRP A 35 -12.25 -3.78 -22.68
C TRP A 35 -11.26 -2.87 -21.96
N GLY A 36 -11.65 -1.59 -21.87
CA GLY A 36 -10.86 -0.52 -21.29
C GLY A 36 -10.36 -0.87 -19.89
N CYS A 37 -9.05 -1.05 -19.78
CA CYS A 37 -8.31 -0.94 -18.53
C CYS A 37 -8.78 0.36 -17.85
N GLN A 38 -9.50 0.24 -16.73
CA GLN A 38 -10.18 1.35 -16.06
C GLN A 38 -9.17 2.41 -15.62
N ARG A 39 -8.86 3.37 -16.50
CA ARG A 39 -8.11 4.60 -16.16
C ARG A 39 -8.78 5.39 -15.03
N ASN A 40 -10.03 5.08 -14.69
CA ASN A 40 -10.87 5.76 -13.71
C ASN A 40 -10.87 5.14 -12.30
N LEU A 41 -10.01 4.16 -12.00
CA LEU A 41 -9.95 3.61 -10.63
C LEU A 41 -9.07 4.44 -9.66
N PHE A 42 -8.02 5.10 -10.16
CA PHE A 42 -7.12 5.97 -9.37
C PHE A 42 -7.67 7.39 -9.16
N SER A 43 -8.91 7.49 -8.70
CA SER A 43 -9.56 8.78 -8.41
C SER A 43 -10.38 8.76 -7.12
N SER A 44 -10.39 7.64 -6.40
CA SER A 44 -11.19 7.48 -5.19
C SER A 44 -10.51 8.16 -3.99
N LEU A 45 -11.28 8.99 -3.28
CA LEU A 45 -10.88 9.73 -2.10
C LEU A 45 -11.53 9.15 -0.85
N LEU A 46 -10.85 9.29 0.29
CA LEU A 46 -11.47 9.03 1.59
C LEU A 46 -12.09 10.33 2.10
N LEU A 47 -13.42 10.42 2.08
CA LEU A 47 -14.15 11.66 2.35
C LEU A 47 -13.95 12.19 3.77
N LYS A 48 -13.79 11.29 4.74
CA LYS A 48 -13.55 11.65 6.14
C LYS A 48 -12.26 12.44 6.37
N LEU A 49 -11.27 12.31 5.48
CA LEU A 49 -10.04 13.11 5.56
C LEU A 49 -10.28 14.59 5.27
N ILE A 50 -11.30 14.90 4.45
CA ILE A 50 -11.67 16.28 4.10
C ILE A 50 -12.39 16.96 5.27
N GLY A 51 -13.15 16.19 6.04
CA GLY A 51 -13.80 16.67 7.26
C GLY A 51 -14.70 15.63 7.90
N SER A 52 -14.87 15.72 9.22
CA SER A 52 -15.68 14.79 10.02
C SER A 52 -17.17 14.78 9.68
N LYS A 53 -17.66 15.81 8.98
CA LYS A 53 -19.04 15.94 8.52
C LYS A 53 -19.38 15.08 7.30
N TYR A 54 -18.38 14.55 6.59
CA TYR A 54 -18.58 13.75 5.40
C TYR A 54 -18.70 12.26 5.72
N SER A 55 -19.37 11.52 4.83
CA SER A 55 -19.59 10.07 4.96
C SER A 55 -18.27 9.29 5.08
N ASN A 56 -18.33 8.07 5.62
CA ASN A 56 -17.20 7.15 5.65
C ASN A 56 -17.00 6.42 4.30
N THR A 57 -17.79 6.74 3.27
CA THR A 57 -17.72 6.13 1.93
C THR A 57 -16.53 6.67 1.13
N MET A 58 -16.07 5.87 0.16
CA MET A 58 -15.09 6.30 -0.84
C MET A 58 -15.83 6.79 -2.08
N GLU A 59 -15.44 7.93 -2.61
CA GLU A 59 -16.03 8.52 -3.81
C GLU A 59 -14.95 9.11 -4.71
N THR A 60 -15.26 9.27 -6.01
CA THR A 60 -14.36 9.99 -6.89
C THR A 60 -14.38 11.48 -6.61
N GLU A 61 -13.32 12.20 -6.97
CA GLU A 61 -13.26 13.66 -6.83
C GLU A 61 -14.44 14.34 -7.54
N ILE A 62 -14.79 13.86 -8.74
CA ILE A 62 -15.88 14.38 -9.57
C ILE A 62 -17.23 14.14 -8.88
N ASP A 63 -17.47 12.92 -8.41
CA ASP A 63 -18.74 12.57 -7.76
C ASP A 63 -18.93 13.38 -6.48
N LEU A 64 -17.88 13.52 -5.68
CA LEU A 64 -17.91 14.30 -4.45
C LEU A 64 -18.21 15.77 -4.70
N MET A 65 -17.61 16.37 -5.74
CA MET A 65 -17.86 17.76 -6.14
C MET A 65 -19.26 17.98 -6.71
N ASN A 66 -19.85 16.94 -7.33
CA ASN A 66 -21.22 17.00 -7.83
C ASN A 66 -22.25 16.84 -6.72
N GLN A 67 -21.96 15.99 -5.73
CA GLN A 67 -22.86 15.69 -4.62
C GLN A 67 -22.77 16.71 -3.48
N THR A 68 -21.63 17.39 -3.35
CA THR A 68 -21.37 18.34 -2.26
C THR A 68 -20.79 19.66 -2.77
N LYS A 69 -20.80 20.70 -1.93
CA LYS A 69 -20.19 22.01 -2.27
C LYS A 69 -18.68 22.07 -2.05
N VAL A 70 -18.00 20.93 -1.93
CA VAL A 70 -16.54 20.92 -1.70
C VAL A 70 -15.79 21.26 -2.99
N THR A 71 -14.72 22.02 -2.86
CA THR A 71 -13.84 22.40 -3.97
C THR A 71 -12.59 21.50 -4.02
N ILE A 72 -11.97 21.39 -5.21
CA ILE A 72 -10.66 20.74 -5.35
C ILE A 72 -9.62 21.31 -4.39
N GLU A 73 -9.62 22.62 -4.18
CA GLU A 73 -8.67 23.28 -3.28
C GLU A 73 -8.88 22.91 -1.81
N GLU A 74 -10.11 22.60 -1.39
CA GLU A 74 -10.39 22.04 -0.06
C GLU A 74 -9.94 20.59 0.07
N ILE A 75 -10.16 19.77 -0.96
CA ILE A 75 -9.69 18.37 -1.01
C ILE A 75 -8.16 18.33 -0.89
N LYS A 76 -7.49 19.18 -1.68
CA LYS A 76 -6.03 19.30 -1.73
C LYS A 76 -5.42 19.59 -0.36
N LYS A 77 -6.09 20.33 0.52
CA LYS A 77 -5.57 20.63 1.87
C LYS A 77 -5.40 19.39 2.75
N SER A 78 -6.11 18.31 2.42
CA SER A 78 -6.24 17.15 3.32
C SER A 78 -5.68 15.86 2.73
N GLN A 79 -5.67 15.72 1.40
CA GLN A 79 -5.16 14.54 0.72
C GLN A 79 -4.64 14.86 -0.69
N ALA A 80 -3.95 13.89 -1.28
CA ALA A 80 -3.55 13.96 -2.68
C ALA A 80 -4.76 13.83 -3.60
N ILE A 81 -4.67 14.44 -4.78
CA ILE A 81 -5.65 14.32 -5.86
C ILE A 81 -5.03 13.65 -7.08
N SER A 82 -5.84 13.18 -8.03
CA SER A 82 -5.38 12.45 -9.22
C SER A 82 -4.37 13.26 -10.03
N GLN A 83 -4.56 14.58 -10.09
CA GLN A 83 -3.65 15.52 -10.74
C GLN A 83 -2.24 15.52 -10.12
N ASP A 84 -2.11 15.27 -8.82
CA ASP A 84 -0.81 15.25 -8.13
C ASP A 84 0.12 14.13 -8.64
N TYR A 85 -0.46 13.10 -9.25
CA TYR A 85 0.25 11.96 -9.82
C TYR A 85 0.28 11.98 -11.36
N THR A 86 0.15 13.15 -11.99
CA THR A 86 0.28 13.30 -13.44
C THR A 86 1.72 13.59 -13.84
N ASN A 87 2.14 13.15 -15.03
CA ASN A 87 3.48 13.41 -15.59
C ASN A 87 4.65 12.95 -14.69
N LEU A 88 4.47 11.84 -13.99
CA LEU A 88 5.53 11.19 -13.22
C LEU A 88 6.67 10.79 -14.16
N LYS A 89 7.92 11.00 -13.73
CA LYS A 89 9.13 10.52 -14.41
C LYS A 89 9.80 9.47 -13.53
N ASP A 90 10.06 8.30 -14.10
CA ASP A 90 10.72 7.17 -13.42
C ASP A 90 9.99 6.70 -12.14
N LEU A 91 8.72 7.09 -11.97
CA LEU A 91 7.89 6.83 -10.81
C LEU A 91 6.51 6.33 -11.25
N ASN A 92 6.01 5.33 -10.54
CA ASN A 92 4.65 4.80 -10.66
C ASN A 92 3.79 5.18 -9.45
N ARG A 93 2.48 4.99 -9.61
CA ARG A 93 1.50 4.97 -8.52
C ARG A 93 1.61 3.62 -7.79
N GLY A 94 2.52 3.53 -6.83
CA GLY A 94 2.77 2.31 -6.07
C GLY A 94 1.73 2.07 -4.99
N HIS A 95 1.14 0.89 -4.94
CA HIS A 95 0.17 0.51 -3.92
C HIS A 95 0.89 0.10 -2.63
N LEU A 96 0.38 0.50 -1.47
CA LEU A 96 0.83 -0.03 -0.18
C LEU A 96 0.05 -1.30 0.18
N ASN A 97 -1.27 -1.27 0.05
CA ASN A 97 -2.11 -2.47 0.13
C ASN A 97 -2.41 -2.94 -1.31
N PRO A 98 -1.81 -4.05 -1.78
CA PRO A 98 -1.96 -4.47 -3.16
C PRO A 98 -3.33 -5.06 -3.42
N ARG A 99 -3.87 -4.78 -4.62
CA ARG A 99 -5.14 -5.32 -5.11
C ARG A 99 -5.20 -6.84 -5.01
N CYS A 100 -4.09 -7.52 -5.30
CA CYS A 100 -3.99 -8.98 -5.36
C CYS A 100 -4.19 -9.69 -4.01
N HIS A 101 -4.19 -8.95 -2.90
CA HIS A 101 -4.47 -9.51 -1.57
C HIS A 101 -5.97 -9.42 -1.20
N GLN A 102 -6.79 -8.77 -2.02
CA GLN A 102 -8.21 -8.55 -1.75
C GLN A 102 -9.08 -9.62 -2.41
N TYR A 103 -10.10 -10.08 -1.70
CA TYR A 103 -10.99 -11.15 -2.17
C TYR A 103 -12.17 -10.64 -3.00
N ASP A 104 -12.82 -9.56 -2.56
CA ASP A 104 -14.01 -9.01 -3.21
C ASP A 104 -13.70 -7.73 -4.01
N ASN A 105 -14.59 -7.40 -4.95
CA ASN A 105 -14.42 -6.27 -5.86
C ASN A 105 -14.40 -4.91 -5.16
N ASP A 106 -15.12 -4.74 -4.05
CA ASP A 106 -15.19 -3.45 -3.37
C ASP A 106 -13.92 -3.22 -2.54
N SER A 107 -13.39 -4.25 -1.90
CA SER A 107 -12.06 -4.24 -1.28
C SER A 107 -10.96 -4.01 -2.32
N MET A 108 -11.05 -4.62 -3.51
CA MET A 108 -10.11 -4.33 -4.61
C MET A 108 -10.18 -2.86 -5.04
N LYS A 109 -11.37 -2.28 -5.22
CA LYS A 109 -11.53 -0.86 -5.58
C LYS A 109 -10.93 0.06 -4.51
N ALA A 110 -11.06 -0.29 -3.22
CA ALA A 110 -10.51 0.49 -2.12
C ALA A 110 -8.98 0.66 -2.22
N THR A 111 -8.27 -0.33 -2.79
CA THR A 111 -6.82 -0.25 -2.97
C THR A 111 -6.38 0.85 -3.94
N PHE A 112 -7.26 1.31 -4.83
CA PHE A 112 -6.93 2.39 -5.77
C PHE A 112 -7.10 3.81 -5.20
N THR A 113 -7.47 3.92 -3.92
CA THR A 113 -7.53 5.23 -3.25
C THR A 113 -6.16 5.87 -3.13
N LEU A 114 -6.04 7.18 -3.31
CA LEU A 114 -4.75 7.87 -3.25
C LEU A 114 -4.11 7.88 -1.86
N THR A 115 -4.88 7.56 -0.82
CA THR A 115 -4.39 7.30 0.55
C THR A 115 -3.66 5.95 0.66
N ASN A 116 -3.79 5.09 -0.34
CA ASN A 116 -3.07 3.82 -0.49
C ASN A 116 -1.94 3.89 -1.54
N ILE A 117 -1.76 5.04 -2.19
CA ILE A 117 -0.78 5.22 -3.25
C ILE A 117 0.38 6.09 -2.76
N VAL A 118 1.60 5.68 -3.10
CA VAL A 118 2.82 6.47 -2.95
C VAL A 118 3.57 6.56 -4.28
N PRO A 119 4.36 7.62 -4.53
CA PRO A 119 5.29 7.65 -5.66
C PRO A 119 6.39 6.59 -5.44
N GLN A 120 6.39 5.55 -6.25
CA GLN A 120 7.32 4.43 -6.15
C GLN A 120 8.20 4.36 -7.40
N ASN A 121 9.50 4.08 -7.25
CA ASN A 121 10.37 3.88 -8.42
C ASN A 121 9.78 2.83 -9.37
N GLU A 122 9.69 3.17 -10.66
CA GLU A 122 9.02 2.35 -11.67
C GLU A 122 9.61 0.93 -11.76
N LYS A 123 10.94 0.81 -11.72
CA LYS A 123 11.64 -0.48 -11.80
C LYS A 123 11.44 -1.33 -10.54
N LEU A 124 11.40 -0.67 -9.37
CA LEU A 124 11.10 -1.35 -8.11
C LEU A 124 9.65 -1.85 -8.11
N ASN A 125 8.70 -0.98 -8.47
CA ASN A 125 7.26 -1.27 -8.50
C ASN A 125 6.95 -2.45 -9.42
N GLY A 126 7.35 -2.37 -10.70
CA GLY A 126 7.06 -3.43 -11.68
C GLY A 126 7.97 -4.66 -11.57
N GLY A 127 9.04 -4.59 -10.77
CA GLY A 127 10.04 -5.62 -10.61
C GLY A 127 9.97 -6.31 -9.25
N GLU A 128 11.01 -6.11 -8.44
CA GLU A 128 11.22 -6.86 -7.20
C GLU A 128 10.13 -6.65 -6.13
N TRP A 129 9.47 -5.47 -6.10
CA TRP A 129 8.36 -5.25 -5.18
C TRP A 129 7.12 -6.05 -5.59
N ASN A 130 6.73 -6.01 -6.88
CA ASN A 130 5.64 -6.84 -7.39
C ASN A 130 5.92 -8.34 -7.21
N LYS A 131 7.17 -8.77 -7.42
CA LYS A 131 7.57 -10.16 -7.13
C LYS A 131 7.38 -10.54 -5.66
N TYR A 132 7.75 -9.65 -4.74
CA TYR A 132 7.49 -9.85 -3.32
C TYR A 132 5.98 -9.98 -3.03
N GLU A 133 5.16 -9.08 -3.59
CA GLU A 133 3.71 -9.05 -3.36
C GLU A 133 2.97 -10.29 -3.88
N VAL A 134 3.32 -10.75 -5.08
CA VAL A 134 2.62 -11.83 -5.79
C VAL A 134 3.19 -13.20 -5.46
N GLU A 135 4.51 -13.33 -5.35
CA GLU A 135 5.17 -14.63 -5.16
C GLU A 135 5.56 -14.87 -3.70
N THR A 136 6.38 -14.01 -3.13
CA THR A 136 6.95 -14.23 -1.77
C THR A 136 5.86 -14.22 -0.72
N MET A 137 5.00 -13.20 -0.70
CA MET A 137 3.91 -13.09 0.27
C MET A 137 2.96 -14.29 0.18
N ALA A 138 2.57 -14.69 -1.04
CA ALA A 138 1.68 -15.84 -1.25
C ALA A 138 2.31 -17.15 -0.78
N ASN A 139 3.60 -17.36 -1.07
CA ASN A 139 4.32 -18.55 -0.65
C ASN A 139 4.50 -18.62 0.88
N MET A 140 4.86 -17.51 1.52
CA MET A 140 5.04 -17.46 2.97
C MET A 140 3.73 -17.61 3.75
N SER A 141 2.62 -17.17 3.15
CA SER A 141 1.26 -17.30 3.70
C SER A 141 0.69 -18.73 3.61
N LYS A 142 1.37 -19.67 2.95
CA LYS A 142 0.92 -21.08 2.89
C LYS A 142 0.94 -21.70 4.28
N GLY A 143 -0.14 -22.37 4.64
CA GLY A 143 -0.32 -23.05 5.94
C GLY A 143 -0.75 -22.13 7.08
N CYS A 144 -0.92 -20.84 6.84
CA CYS A 144 -1.48 -19.89 7.80
C CYS A 144 -3.01 -20.02 7.82
N ILE A 145 -3.64 -19.86 8.99
CA ILE A 145 -5.08 -19.58 9.09
C ILE A 145 -5.34 -18.19 8.52
N THR A 146 -4.60 -17.22 9.05
CA THR A 146 -4.68 -15.81 8.69
C THR A 146 -3.25 -15.28 8.59
N THR A 147 -2.95 -14.50 7.55
CA THR A 147 -1.71 -13.71 7.51
C THR A 147 -2.07 -12.25 7.67
N TYR A 148 -1.66 -11.63 8.78
CA TYR A 148 -1.79 -10.20 9.01
C TYR A 148 -0.61 -9.48 8.38
N VAL A 149 -0.86 -8.48 7.56
CA VAL A 149 0.18 -7.73 6.84
C VAL A 149 0.08 -6.25 7.20
N VAL A 150 1.22 -5.62 7.46
CA VAL A 150 1.35 -4.18 7.58
C VAL A 150 2.37 -3.72 6.55
N VAL A 151 1.94 -2.88 5.62
CA VAL A 151 2.81 -2.27 4.60
C VAL A 151 2.87 -0.79 4.83
N GLY A 152 4.04 -0.18 4.67
CA GLY A 152 4.18 1.26 4.83
C GLY A 152 5.36 1.84 4.08
N ALA A 153 5.45 3.16 4.18
CA ALA A 153 6.49 3.94 3.55
C ALA A 153 7.17 4.87 4.57
N VAL A 154 8.50 4.99 4.47
CA VAL A 154 9.27 5.98 5.23
C VAL A 154 9.36 7.24 4.40
N PRO A 155 8.94 8.41 4.91
CA PRO A 155 9.04 9.66 4.17
C PRO A 155 10.46 9.94 3.67
N GLY A 156 10.57 10.50 2.47
CA GLY A 156 11.84 10.96 1.90
C GLY A 156 11.96 12.49 1.93
N ASN A 157 13.00 13.00 1.27
CA ASN A 157 13.25 14.43 1.14
C ASN A 157 12.77 15.01 -0.20
N ASN A 158 12.30 14.16 -1.12
CA ASN A 158 11.83 14.54 -2.43
C ASN A 158 10.30 14.62 -2.46
N PHE A 159 9.76 15.44 -3.35
CA PHE A 159 8.33 15.63 -3.50
C PHE A 159 7.95 15.81 -4.97
N ILE A 160 6.69 15.51 -5.27
CA ILE A 160 6.05 15.80 -6.56
C ILE A 160 4.92 16.81 -6.37
N SER A 161 4.36 17.29 -7.50
CA SER A 161 3.22 18.22 -7.53
C SER A 161 3.39 19.43 -6.61
N GLY A 162 4.51 20.14 -6.75
CA GLY A 162 4.77 21.36 -5.97
C GLY A 162 4.80 21.14 -4.46
N ASN A 163 5.50 20.10 -3.99
CA ASN A 163 5.64 19.72 -2.58
C ASN A 163 4.38 19.19 -1.90
N ARG A 164 3.36 18.80 -2.66
CA ARG A 164 2.12 18.24 -2.10
C ARG A 164 2.23 16.77 -1.70
N VAL A 165 2.98 15.99 -2.47
CA VAL A 165 3.08 14.53 -2.25
C VAL A 165 4.55 14.17 -2.04
N ASN A 166 4.85 13.57 -0.90
CA ASN A 166 6.18 13.09 -0.56
C ASN A 166 6.53 11.85 -1.38
N VAL A 167 7.75 11.80 -1.89
CA VAL A 167 8.35 10.59 -2.45
C VAL A 167 9.05 9.87 -1.30
N PRO A 168 8.61 8.66 -0.91
CA PRO A 168 9.24 7.89 0.16
C PRO A 168 10.72 7.63 -0.09
N SER A 169 11.50 7.52 0.97
CA SER A 169 12.88 7.04 0.94
C SER A 169 12.94 5.51 1.01
N TYR A 170 12.01 4.88 1.72
CA TYR A 170 11.89 3.42 1.82
C TYR A 170 10.45 2.96 1.71
N ILE A 171 10.29 1.72 1.25
CA ILE A 171 9.04 0.96 1.29
C ILE A 171 9.32 -0.32 2.08
N TRP A 172 8.38 -0.73 2.91
CA TRP A 172 8.54 -1.89 3.78
C TRP A 172 7.22 -2.62 3.98
N ALA A 173 7.33 -3.92 4.28
CA ALA A 173 6.21 -4.73 4.71
C ALA A 173 6.63 -5.65 5.85
N GLY A 174 5.79 -5.76 6.87
CA GLY A 174 5.88 -6.78 7.91
C GLY A 174 4.65 -7.68 7.83
N ALA A 175 4.82 -8.96 8.13
CA ALA A 175 3.72 -9.91 8.12
C ALA A 175 3.80 -10.88 9.30
N CYS A 176 2.63 -11.29 9.77
CA CYS A 176 2.42 -12.25 10.84
C CYS A 176 1.42 -13.33 10.43
N CYS A 177 1.91 -14.55 10.31
CA CYS A 177 1.15 -15.74 9.95
C CYS A 177 0.70 -16.47 11.21
N GLU A 178 -0.60 -16.48 11.45
CA GLU A 178 -1.25 -17.28 12.48
C GLU A 178 -1.38 -18.73 12.01
N ILE A 179 -1.02 -19.68 12.86
CA ILE A 179 -1.04 -21.12 12.54
C ILE A 179 -1.86 -21.85 13.61
N SER A 180 -2.71 -22.77 13.17
CA SER A 180 -3.58 -23.54 14.07
C SER A 180 -2.77 -24.31 15.11
N ASN A 181 -3.01 -24.03 16.40
CA ASN A 181 -2.39 -24.72 17.53
C ASN A 181 -0.85 -24.72 17.49
N GLN A 182 -0.23 -23.70 16.89
CA GLN A 182 1.23 -23.55 16.77
C GLN A 182 1.63 -22.09 16.97
N PRO A 183 2.89 -21.81 17.36
CA PRO A 183 3.41 -20.45 17.36
C PRO A 183 3.30 -19.79 15.98
N SER A 184 2.93 -18.51 15.95
CA SER A 184 2.89 -17.72 14.72
C SER A 184 4.26 -17.64 14.07
N ARG A 185 4.30 -17.44 12.76
CA ARG A 185 5.52 -17.11 12.00
C ARG A 185 5.49 -15.65 11.58
N ALA A 186 6.65 -15.01 11.48
CA ALA A 186 6.73 -13.63 11.02
C ALA A 186 7.85 -13.45 10.00
N TRP A 187 7.70 -12.45 9.16
CA TRP A 187 8.75 -11.99 8.24
C TRP A 187 8.59 -10.51 7.94
N ALA A 188 9.65 -9.92 7.41
CA ALA A 188 9.65 -8.54 7.00
C ALA A 188 10.53 -8.32 5.77
N VAL A 189 10.19 -7.28 5.02
CA VAL A 189 11.03 -6.75 3.95
C VAL A 189 11.13 -5.23 4.04
N ILE A 190 12.25 -4.68 3.59
CA ILE A 190 12.45 -3.25 3.41
C ILE A 190 13.31 -3.00 2.17
N VAL A 191 13.05 -1.91 1.47
CA VAL A 191 13.79 -1.52 0.27
C VAL A 191 13.86 0.00 0.17
N LYS A 192 15.00 0.52 -0.29
CA LYS A 192 15.11 1.94 -0.66
C LYS A 192 14.32 2.20 -1.93
N ASN A 193 13.55 3.29 -1.96
CA ASN A 193 12.70 3.65 -3.09
C ASN A 193 13.48 4.24 -4.30
N ASP A 194 14.80 4.12 -4.31
CA ASP A 194 15.70 4.43 -5.44
C ASP A 194 16.53 3.21 -5.86
N ASN A 195 16.26 2.05 -5.26
CA ASN A 195 16.96 0.79 -5.47
C ASN A 195 15.95 -0.32 -5.79
N VAL A 196 16.45 -1.41 -6.37
CA VAL A 196 15.64 -2.59 -6.69
C VAL A 196 15.95 -3.77 -5.75
N ASN A 197 16.97 -3.69 -4.90
CA ASN A 197 17.34 -4.78 -4.01
C ASN A 197 16.46 -4.81 -2.74
N VAL A 198 15.48 -5.72 -2.70
CA VAL A 198 14.60 -5.92 -1.54
C VAL A 198 15.32 -6.72 -0.46
N GLU A 199 15.49 -6.14 0.73
CA GLU A 199 16.10 -6.80 1.87
C GLU A 199 15.06 -7.65 2.59
N ASN A 200 15.31 -8.96 2.69
CA ASN A 200 14.51 -9.87 3.51
C ASN A 200 15.10 -9.93 4.92
N ILE A 201 14.34 -9.49 5.92
CA ILE A 201 14.80 -9.33 7.30
C ILE A 201 13.78 -9.89 8.30
N LYS A 202 14.22 -10.04 9.56
CA LYS A 202 13.35 -10.46 10.65
C LYS A 202 12.45 -9.31 11.07
N LEU A 203 11.27 -9.62 11.62
CA LEU A 203 10.32 -8.59 12.07
C LEU A 203 10.94 -7.63 13.10
N GLY A 204 11.71 -8.13 14.06
CA GLY A 204 12.37 -7.28 15.06
C GLY A 204 13.45 -6.39 14.47
N GLU A 205 14.13 -6.85 13.41
CA GLU A 205 15.10 -6.02 12.69
C GLU A 205 14.39 -4.88 11.93
N LEU A 206 13.25 -5.17 11.29
CA LEU A 206 12.43 -4.15 10.65
C LEU A 206 11.98 -3.10 11.68
N GLU A 207 11.42 -3.52 12.81
CA GLU A 207 10.98 -2.62 13.89
C GLU A 207 12.13 -1.72 14.39
N LYS A 208 13.34 -2.25 14.51
CA LYS A 208 14.53 -1.48 14.85
C LYS A 208 14.89 -0.46 13.76
N LYS A 209 14.99 -0.90 12.50
CA LYS A 209 15.28 0.00 11.36
C LYS A 209 14.24 1.12 11.27
N LEU A 210 12.95 0.81 11.44
CA LEU A 210 11.88 1.80 11.41
C LEU A 210 11.95 2.78 12.60
N THR A 211 12.33 2.30 13.78
CA THR A 211 12.57 3.16 14.95
C THR A 211 13.64 4.20 14.65
N ASP A 212 14.75 3.78 14.04
CA ASP A 212 15.85 4.67 13.66
C ASP A 212 15.44 5.63 12.53
N LEU A 213 14.74 5.12 11.52
CA LEU A 213 14.32 5.89 10.34
C LEU A 213 13.25 6.94 10.66
N TYR A 214 12.29 6.63 11.54
CA TYR A 214 11.26 7.60 11.92
C TYR A 214 11.71 8.56 13.01
N GLY A 215 12.62 8.15 13.90
CA GLY A 215 13.15 8.99 14.99
C GLY A 215 12.09 9.47 16.00
N LYS A 216 10.91 8.83 16.05
CA LYS A 216 9.74 9.25 16.85
C LYS A 216 9.40 8.29 18.00
N GLY A 217 10.33 7.42 18.37
CA GLY A 217 10.16 6.41 19.42
C GLY A 217 10.08 4.99 18.88
N GLN A 218 9.95 4.04 19.81
CA GLN A 218 10.02 2.62 19.51
C GLN A 218 8.84 2.16 18.65
N VAL A 219 9.13 1.58 17.49
CA VAL A 219 8.14 1.00 16.60
C VAL A 219 7.83 -0.43 17.02
N SER A 220 6.54 -0.76 17.13
CA SER A 220 6.04 -2.13 17.26
C SER A 220 4.86 -2.30 16.31
N LEU A 221 4.98 -3.25 15.38
CA LEU A 221 4.03 -3.45 14.28
C LEU A 221 2.91 -4.42 14.65
N PHE A 222 3.24 -5.48 15.39
CA PHE A 222 2.34 -6.58 15.74
C PHE A 222 2.28 -6.81 17.26
N HIS A 223 1.28 -7.56 17.73
CA HIS A 223 1.21 -8.04 19.11
C HIS A 223 2.41 -8.93 19.46
N GLY A 224 2.69 -9.13 20.76
CA GLY A 224 3.84 -9.89 21.26
C GLY A 224 3.90 -11.35 20.80
N ASP A 225 2.75 -11.94 20.44
CA ASP A 225 2.66 -13.31 19.94
C ASP A 225 3.31 -13.50 18.55
N CYS A 226 3.57 -12.39 17.84
CA CYS A 226 4.29 -12.43 16.58
C CYS A 226 5.81 -12.47 16.83
N PRO A 227 6.55 -13.48 16.34
CA PRO A 227 7.97 -13.60 16.64
C PRO A 227 8.80 -12.48 16.01
N ARG A 228 9.78 -11.95 16.76
CA ARG A 228 10.73 -10.93 16.28
C ARG A 228 12.03 -11.52 15.74
N GLN A 229 12.27 -12.82 15.98
CA GLN A 229 13.47 -13.56 15.60
C GLN A 229 13.20 -14.56 14.48
#